data_AF-A0A1B1MZU0-F1
#
_entry.id   AF-A0A1B1MZU0-F1
#
_cell.length_a   1.000
_cell.length_b   1.000
_cell.length_c   1.000
_cell.angle_alpha   90.00
_cell.angle_beta   90.00
_cell.angle_gamma   90.00
#
_symmetry.space_group_name_H-M   'P 1'
#
loop_
_entity.id
_entity.type
_entity.pdbx_description
1 polymer ?
#
loop_
_entity_poly.entity_id
_entity_poly.type
_entity_poly.pdbx_seq_one_letter_code
_entity_poly.pdbx_strand_id
1 'polypeptide(L)'
;MTNNTKKKAAMMLSIAVALAAFSGQAWAEQGTKASAPASITTTATKSVTKSATKAGGINPYEVAGIKDPAAFTAYFAKLQKAVKDNKPEQVAELISYPMNLNKNNKTFLIYSKKDFVNKYDRIFTSAVRANLLAQQVDQLFVNYQGVRVGEGDLWIGERSHKLGVISVNVINNPYEAAGIQNPVVFEHNFSLLQKYVKEGKKSEAAQLMVYPLKVNSNGKTMEIKTAKDFIAKYDKIMTAKVKKALLAQKVDKVGVNWKGISIGNGALWMGQSGEQVGVFAINL
;
A
#
# COMPACT_ATOMS: atom_id res chain seq x y z
N MET A 1 23.05 48.52 36.88
CA MET A 1 21.66 48.84 37.31
C MET A 1 20.74 48.05 36.39
N THR A 2 19.92 47.07 36.78
CA THR A 2 19.49 46.50 38.05
C THR A 2 18.91 45.10 37.75
N ASN A 3 19.14 44.16 38.66
CA ASN A 3 18.63 42.78 38.67
C ASN A 3 17.11 42.72 38.99
N ASN A 4 16.46 41.58 38.69
CA ASN A 4 15.46 40.86 39.52
C ASN A 4 14.91 39.65 38.72
N THR A 5 15.40 38.41 38.84
CA THR A 5 15.07 37.36 39.84
C THR A 5 13.66 37.41 40.45
N LYS A 6 12.84 36.38 40.18
CA LYS A 6 12.02 35.66 41.18
C LYS A 6 11.95 34.15 40.88
N LYS A 7 12.10 33.38 41.96
CA LYS A 7 12.14 31.92 42.06
C LYS A 7 10.75 31.33 42.40
N LYS A 8 10.53 30.11 41.88
CA LYS A 8 9.89 28.90 42.45
C LYS A 8 8.50 28.98 43.12
N ALA A 9 7.61 28.09 42.65
CA ALA A 9 6.82 27.21 43.52
C ALA A 9 6.59 25.86 42.80
N ALA A 10 7.05 24.78 43.43
CA ALA A 10 6.77 23.40 43.06
C ALA A 10 5.64 22.90 43.96
N MET A 11 4.67 22.18 43.42
CA MET A 11 3.63 21.51 44.20
C MET A 11 3.63 20.03 43.80
N MET A 12 4.20 19.21 44.68
CA MET A 12 4.03 17.77 44.65
C MET A 12 2.64 17.44 45.20
N LEU A 13 1.88 16.60 44.52
CA LEU A 13 0.74 15.90 45.11
C LEU A 13 0.92 14.41 44.89
N SER A 14 1.32 13.74 45.96
CA SER A 14 1.31 12.31 46.17
C SER A 14 -0.14 11.85 46.39
N ILE A 15 -0.60 10.85 45.64
CA ILE A 15 -1.81 10.09 45.99
C ILE A 15 -1.43 8.61 46.07
N ALA A 16 -1.69 8.05 47.24
CA ALA A 16 -1.37 6.72 47.67
C ALA A 16 -2.30 5.66 47.03
N VAL A 17 -1.76 4.45 46.93
CA VAL A 17 -2.42 3.20 46.54
C VAL A 17 -3.46 2.78 47.59
N ALA A 18 -4.64 2.35 47.14
CA ALA A 18 -5.53 1.49 47.92
C ALA A 18 -6.02 0.35 47.02
N LEU A 19 -5.46 -0.85 47.24
CA LEU A 19 -5.98 -2.13 46.77
C LEU A 19 -7.17 -2.51 47.68
N ALA A 20 -8.35 -2.71 47.08
CA ALA A 20 -9.47 -3.37 47.76
C ALA A 20 -9.99 -4.49 46.87
N ALA A 21 -9.78 -5.72 47.35
CA ALA A 21 -10.31 -6.94 46.78
C ALA A 21 -11.84 -6.95 46.88
N PHE A 22 -12.53 -7.23 45.78
CA PHE A 22 -13.93 -7.61 45.80
C PHE A 22 -14.04 -9.11 45.53
N SER A 23 -14.08 -9.87 46.61
CA SER A 23 -14.47 -11.27 46.64
C SER A 23 -15.95 -11.38 47.01
N GLY A 24 -16.71 -12.04 46.13
CA GLY A 24 -17.84 -12.93 46.40
C GLY A 24 -18.89 -12.56 47.45
N GLN A 25 -20.15 -12.46 47.00
CA GLN A 25 -21.29 -12.91 47.80
C GLN A 25 -21.92 -14.11 47.10
N ALA A 26 -21.86 -15.23 47.83
CA ALA A 26 -22.48 -16.50 47.55
C ALA A 26 -23.97 -16.46 47.91
N TRP A 27 -24.79 -17.14 47.12
CA TRP A 27 -26.05 -17.73 47.58
C TRP A 27 -25.87 -19.25 47.56
N ALA A 28 -26.36 -19.90 48.60
CA ALA A 28 -26.11 -21.29 48.96
C ALA A 28 -27.16 -22.27 48.39
N GLU A 29 -26.70 -23.52 48.18
CA GLU A 29 -27.38 -24.83 48.29
C GLU A 29 -28.64 -25.10 47.42
N GLN A 30 -28.83 -26.25 46.74
CA GLN A 30 -28.61 -27.65 47.14
C GLN A 30 -28.84 -28.56 45.90
N GLY A 31 -28.18 -29.73 45.81
CA GLY A 31 -28.72 -30.86 45.01
C GLY A 31 -27.76 -31.64 44.08
N THR A 32 -26.90 -32.46 44.68
CA THR A 32 -26.51 -33.85 44.25
C THR A 32 -26.18 -34.23 42.79
N LYS A 33 -25.02 -34.92 42.73
CA LYS A 33 -24.60 -36.08 41.91
C LYS A 33 -23.75 -35.86 40.65
N ALA A 34 -22.61 -36.55 40.71
CA ALA A 34 -21.54 -36.64 39.74
C ALA A 34 -21.93 -37.35 38.43
N SER A 35 -21.28 -36.96 37.33
CA SER A 35 -20.86 -37.84 36.22
C SER A 35 -19.79 -37.15 35.35
N ALA A 36 -18.91 -37.97 34.79
CA ALA A 36 -17.63 -37.71 34.14
C ALA A 36 -17.67 -36.83 32.85
N PRO A 37 -16.52 -36.45 32.26
CA PRO A 37 -16.39 -35.28 31.37
C PRO A 37 -16.78 -35.60 29.93
N ALA A 38 -17.52 -34.68 29.29
CA ALA A 38 -17.76 -34.69 27.86
C ALA A 38 -16.81 -33.72 27.15
N SER A 39 -16.10 -34.27 26.17
CA SER A 39 -15.18 -33.66 25.22
C SER A 39 -15.65 -32.30 24.69
N ILE A 40 -14.80 -31.29 24.84
CA ILE A 40 -14.97 -29.97 24.20
C ILE A 40 -14.39 -30.09 22.79
N THR A 41 -15.26 -30.30 21.81
CA THR A 41 -14.89 -30.20 20.41
C THR A 41 -14.61 -28.73 20.07
N THR A 42 -13.35 -28.47 19.75
CA THR A 42 -12.82 -27.27 19.10
C THR A 42 -13.61 -26.95 17.83
N THR A 43 -14.37 -25.85 17.83
CA THR A 43 -14.95 -25.28 16.61
C THR A 43 -13.85 -24.55 15.84
N ALA A 44 -13.17 -25.31 14.98
CA ALA A 44 -12.36 -24.78 13.91
C ALA A 44 -13.27 -24.04 12.91
N THR A 45 -13.01 -22.75 12.70
CA THR A 45 -13.61 -21.93 11.64
C THR A 45 -13.15 -22.48 10.29
N LYS A 46 -13.93 -23.42 9.73
CA LYS A 46 -13.79 -23.85 8.34
C LYS A 46 -14.39 -22.77 7.43
N SER A 47 -13.52 -22.17 6.65
CA SER A 47 -13.77 -21.72 5.28
C SER A 47 -14.79 -22.61 4.58
N VAL A 48 -15.94 -22.04 4.18
CA VAL A 48 -16.90 -22.69 3.29
C VAL A 48 -16.82 -22.02 1.93
N THR A 49 -16.21 -22.75 1.00
CA THR A 49 -16.36 -22.57 -0.44
C THR A 49 -17.76 -23.02 -0.87
N LYS A 50 -18.50 -22.08 -1.46
CA LYS A 50 -19.47 -22.17 -2.58
C LYS A 50 -20.37 -23.43 -2.69
N SER A 51 -21.68 -23.23 -2.63
CA SER A 51 -22.64 -24.01 -3.42
C SER A 51 -23.81 -23.14 -3.88
N ALA A 52 -24.16 -23.26 -5.16
CA ALA A 52 -25.07 -22.38 -5.89
C ALA A 52 -26.45 -23.02 -6.03
N THR A 53 -27.50 -22.21 -5.81
CA THR A 53 -28.88 -22.50 -6.26
C THR A 53 -29.46 -21.22 -6.88
N LYS A 54 -30.17 -21.38 -8.00
CA LYS A 54 -30.28 -20.40 -9.09
C LYS A 54 -31.53 -19.50 -8.94
N ALA A 55 -31.35 -18.31 -8.34
CA ALA A 55 -32.03 -17.02 -8.59
C ALA A 55 -31.73 -16.08 -7.40
N GLY A 56 -30.80 -15.14 -7.57
CA GLY A 56 -30.37 -14.22 -6.49
C GLY A 56 -28.90 -14.39 -6.13
N GLY A 57 -28.01 -13.91 -6.99
CA GLY A 57 -26.60 -13.78 -6.63
C GLY A 57 -26.47 -12.77 -5.48
N ILE A 58 -25.71 -13.12 -4.44
CA ILE A 58 -25.35 -12.19 -3.36
C ILE A 58 -24.78 -10.94 -4.01
N ASN A 59 -25.34 -9.76 -3.71
CA ASN A 59 -24.86 -8.50 -4.25
C ASN A 59 -23.46 -8.22 -3.67
N PRO A 60 -22.39 -8.23 -4.50
CA PRO A 60 -21.02 -8.07 -4.00
C PRO A 60 -20.75 -6.67 -3.42
N TYR A 61 -21.63 -5.71 -3.67
CA TYR A 61 -21.48 -4.31 -3.24
C TYR A 61 -22.41 -3.93 -2.08
N GLU A 62 -23.17 -4.89 -1.54
CA GLU A 62 -24.17 -4.63 -0.48
C GLU A 62 -23.54 -4.00 0.77
N VAL A 63 -22.37 -4.49 1.18
CA VAL A 63 -21.65 -3.95 2.35
C VAL A 63 -21.22 -2.48 2.15
N ALA A 64 -21.06 -2.03 0.91
CA ALA A 64 -20.76 -0.65 0.54
C ALA A 64 -22.02 0.22 0.42
N GLY A 65 -23.21 -0.32 0.71
CA GLY A 65 -24.50 0.35 0.59
C GLY A 65 -25.02 0.48 -0.85
N ILE A 66 -24.36 -0.15 -1.83
CA ILE A 66 -24.74 -0.09 -3.24
C ILE A 66 -25.72 -1.22 -3.51
N LYS A 67 -26.98 -0.88 -3.81
CA LYS A 67 -28.08 -1.85 -3.91
C LYS A 67 -28.19 -2.54 -5.26
N ASP A 68 -27.75 -1.87 -6.32
CA ASP A 68 -27.86 -2.34 -7.69
C ASP A 68 -26.48 -2.67 -8.28
N PRO A 69 -26.09 -3.95 -8.33
CA PRO A 69 -24.80 -4.37 -8.89
C PRO A 69 -24.70 -4.16 -10.40
N ALA A 70 -25.82 -4.19 -11.13
CA ALA A 70 -25.83 -3.93 -12.57
C ALA A 70 -25.60 -2.43 -12.84
N ALA A 71 -26.24 -1.56 -12.07
CA ALA A 71 -25.97 -0.12 -12.12
C ALA A 71 -24.51 0.21 -11.78
N PHE A 72 -23.94 -0.44 -10.77
CA PHE A 72 -22.51 -0.28 -10.46
C PHE A 72 -21.62 -0.72 -11.62
N THR A 73 -21.87 -1.89 -12.19
CA THR A 73 -21.09 -2.42 -13.32
C THR A 73 -21.12 -1.45 -14.52
N ALA A 74 -22.30 -0.93 -14.85
CA ALA A 74 -22.45 0.06 -15.91
C ALA A 74 -21.75 1.39 -15.58
N TYR A 75 -21.85 1.85 -14.34
CA TYR A 75 -21.15 3.04 -13.85
C TYR A 75 -19.63 2.89 -13.96
N PHE A 76 -19.08 1.76 -13.51
CA PHE A 76 -17.65 1.49 -13.51
C PHE A 76 -17.08 1.48 -14.93
N ALA A 77 -17.76 0.81 -15.86
CA ALA A 77 -17.39 0.81 -17.27
C ALA A 77 -17.43 2.23 -17.90
N LYS A 78 -18.43 3.05 -17.56
CA LYS A 78 -18.51 4.45 -17.99
C LYS A 78 -17.33 5.28 -17.45
N LEU A 79 -16.97 5.08 -16.18
CA LEU A 79 -15.85 5.76 -15.55
C LEU A 79 -14.53 5.38 -16.22
N GLN A 80 -14.26 4.08 -16.41
CA GLN A 80 -13.06 3.60 -17.11
C GLN A 80 -13.00 4.17 -18.54
N LYS A 81 -14.12 4.17 -19.27
CA LYS A 81 -14.17 4.72 -20.63
C LYS A 81 -13.87 6.23 -20.66
N ALA A 82 -14.51 7.02 -19.80
CA ALA A 82 -14.30 8.47 -19.76
C ALA A 82 -12.85 8.83 -19.42
N VAL A 83 -12.23 8.07 -18.51
CA VAL A 83 -10.81 8.23 -18.14
C VAL A 83 -9.89 7.80 -19.27
N LYS A 84 -10.15 6.65 -19.92
CA LYS A 84 -9.37 6.15 -21.06
C LYS A 84 -9.40 7.11 -22.25
N ASP A 85 -10.56 7.68 -22.54
CA ASP A 85 -10.76 8.64 -23.63
C ASP A 85 -10.26 10.06 -23.27
N ASN A 86 -9.74 10.27 -22.05
CA ASN A 86 -9.31 11.56 -21.51
C ASN A 86 -10.37 12.67 -21.61
N LYS A 87 -11.61 12.37 -21.15
CA LYS A 87 -12.76 13.29 -21.19
C LYS A 87 -13.10 13.82 -19.79
N PRO A 88 -12.42 14.88 -19.31
CA PRO A 88 -12.55 15.34 -17.94
C PRO A 88 -13.99 15.79 -17.58
N GLU A 89 -14.75 16.34 -18.51
CA GLU A 89 -16.15 16.72 -18.32
C GLU A 89 -17.02 15.49 -18.06
N GLN A 90 -16.79 14.39 -18.78
CA GLN A 90 -17.52 13.15 -18.57
C GLN A 90 -17.16 12.48 -17.25
N VAL A 91 -15.89 12.56 -16.84
CA VAL A 91 -15.47 12.07 -15.52
C VAL A 91 -16.12 12.91 -14.42
N ALA A 92 -16.21 14.23 -14.58
CA ALA A 92 -16.84 15.14 -13.62
C ALA A 92 -18.30 14.80 -13.34
N GLU A 93 -19.05 14.29 -14.31
CA GLU A 93 -20.43 13.80 -14.13
C GLU A 93 -20.50 12.61 -13.16
N LEU A 94 -19.47 11.78 -13.15
CA LEU A 94 -19.35 10.53 -12.38
C LEU A 94 -18.77 10.74 -10.97
N ILE A 95 -18.52 11.99 -10.57
CA ILE A 95 -18.02 12.33 -9.23
C ILE A 95 -19.20 12.60 -8.28
N SER A 96 -19.08 12.10 -7.04
CA SER A 96 -19.97 12.42 -5.94
C SER A 96 -19.40 13.61 -5.16
N TYR A 97 -19.97 14.80 -5.37
CA TYR A 97 -19.52 16.03 -4.73
C TYR A 97 -20.20 16.27 -3.37
N PRO A 98 -19.49 16.83 -2.37
CA PRO A 98 -18.05 17.12 -2.41
C PRO A 98 -17.22 15.83 -2.33
N MET A 99 -16.15 15.78 -3.12
CA MET A 99 -15.23 14.65 -3.20
C MET A 99 -13.95 14.95 -2.41
N ASN A 100 -13.46 13.97 -1.66
CA ASN A 100 -12.19 14.09 -0.96
C ASN A 100 -11.01 13.89 -1.92
N LEU A 101 -10.06 14.82 -1.93
CA LEU A 101 -8.73 14.65 -2.50
C LEU A 101 -7.74 14.51 -1.36
N ASN A 102 -7.19 13.31 -1.15
CA ASN A 102 -6.16 13.09 -0.15
C ASN A 102 -4.78 13.17 -0.80
N LYS A 103 -3.94 14.08 -0.32
CA LYS A 103 -2.57 14.28 -0.83
C LYS A 103 -1.68 14.81 0.29
N ASN A 104 -0.45 14.30 0.40
CA ASN A 104 0.53 14.75 1.39
C ASN A 104 0.00 14.70 2.84
N ASN A 105 -0.70 13.63 3.21
CA ASN A 105 -1.35 13.46 4.50
C ASN A 105 -2.38 14.56 4.86
N LYS A 106 -2.92 15.25 3.84
CA LYS A 106 -3.97 16.26 3.99
C LYS A 106 -5.16 15.89 3.10
N THR A 107 -6.35 16.25 3.56
CA THR A 107 -7.60 16.12 2.80
C THR A 107 -8.04 17.48 2.29
N PHE A 108 -8.31 17.56 1.00
CA PHE A 108 -8.89 18.73 0.33
C PHE A 108 -10.26 18.35 -0.21
N LEU A 109 -11.21 19.29 -0.18
CA LEU A 109 -12.54 19.07 -0.76
C LEU A 109 -12.61 19.66 -2.16
N ILE A 110 -13.09 18.86 -3.11
CA ILE A 110 -13.48 19.31 -4.44
C ILE A 110 -15.00 19.42 -4.43
N TYR A 111 -15.53 20.64 -4.56
CA TYR A 111 -16.95 20.91 -4.37
C TYR A 111 -17.79 20.87 -5.65
N SER A 112 -17.16 21.11 -6.81
CA SER A 112 -17.89 21.31 -8.05
C SER A 112 -17.24 20.62 -9.25
N LYS A 113 -18.06 20.39 -10.29
CA LYS A 113 -17.61 19.91 -11.60
C LYS A 113 -16.53 20.82 -12.20
N LYS A 114 -16.74 22.13 -12.13
CA LYS A 114 -15.79 23.13 -12.63
C LYS A 114 -14.46 23.05 -11.90
N ASP A 115 -14.48 22.93 -10.57
CA ASP A 115 -13.26 22.78 -9.77
C ASP A 115 -12.51 21.49 -10.07
N PHE A 116 -13.24 20.41 -10.33
CA PHE A 116 -12.69 19.12 -10.69
C PHE A 116 -12.01 19.17 -12.06
N VAL A 117 -12.69 19.66 -13.10
CA VAL A 117 -12.16 19.76 -14.47
C VAL A 117 -10.88 20.61 -14.49
N ASN A 118 -10.89 21.76 -13.81
CA ASN A 118 -9.71 22.64 -13.71
C ASN A 118 -8.50 21.98 -13.02
N LYS A 119 -8.73 20.94 -12.22
CA LYS A 119 -7.70 20.22 -11.45
C LYS A 119 -7.55 18.77 -11.90
N TYR A 120 -8.12 18.39 -13.05
CA TYR A 120 -8.29 16.99 -13.43
C TYR A 120 -6.98 16.20 -13.38
N ASP A 121 -5.92 16.68 -14.04
CA ASP A 121 -4.61 16.00 -14.04
C ASP A 121 -3.92 15.95 -12.68
N ARG A 122 -4.29 16.84 -11.75
CA ARG A 122 -3.77 16.84 -10.38
C ARG A 122 -4.53 15.89 -9.47
N ILE A 123 -5.75 15.50 -9.84
CA ILE A 123 -6.62 14.58 -9.11
C ILE A 123 -6.46 13.19 -9.72
N PHE A 124 -6.80 13.03 -10.99
CA PHE A 124 -6.61 11.81 -11.78
C PHE A 124 -5.22 11.83 -12.39
N THR A 125 -4.20 11.64 -11.55
CA THR A 125 -2.81 11.52 -12.02
C THR A 125 -2.64 10.29 -12.92
N SER A 126 -1.52 10.20 -13.63
CA SER A 126 -1.23 9.03 -14.48
C SER A 126 -1.30 7.70 -13.71
N ALA A 127 -0.85 7.68 -12.44
CA ALA A 127 -0.97 6.51 -11.57
C ALA A 127 -2.43 6.16 -11.24
N VAL A 128 -3.24 7.13 -10.81
CA VAL A 128 -4.68 6.92 -10.52
C VAL A 128 -5.41 6.39 -11.75
N ARG A 129 -5.14 6.97 -12.93
CA ARG A 129 -5.73 6.55 -14.20
C ARG A 129 -5.32 5.11 -14.56
N ALA A 130 -4.03 4.79 -14.48
CA ALA A 130 -3.54 3.44 -14.77
C ALA A 130 -4.17 2.40 -13.82
N ASN A 131 -4.20 2.70 -12.51
CA ASN A 131 -4.77 1.82 -11.50
C ASN A 131 -6.28 1.61 -11.70
N LEU A 132 -7.02 2.63 -12.13
CA LEU A 132 -8.44 2.47 -12.49
C LEU A 132 -8.63 1.61 -13.74
N LEU A 133 -7.82 1.79 -14.77
CA LEU A 133 -7.95 1.08 -16.04
C LEU A 133 -7.49 -0.39 -15.97
N ALA A 134 -6.60 -0.73 -15.03
CA ALA A 134 -6.13 -2.09 -14.82
C ALA A 134 -7.11 -2.99 -14.05
N GLN A 135 -8.10 -2.39 -13.37
CA GLN A 135 -9.01 -3.13 -12.49
C GLN A 135 -10.11 -3.85 -13.26
N GLN A 136 -10.38 -5.09 -12.84
CA GLN A 136 -11.50 -5.90 -13.30
C GLN A 136 -12.66 -5.75 -12.32
N VAL A 137 -13.86 -5.47 -12.83
CA VAL A 137 -15.05 -5.12 -12.02
C VAL A 137 -15.46 -6.23 -11.03
N ASP A 138 -15.15 -7.48 -11.35
CA ASP A 138 -15.43 -8.68 -10.57
C ASP A 138 -14.35 -9.02 -9.53
N GLN A 139 -13.21 -8.31 -9.54
CA GLN A 139 -12.09 -8.48 -8.60
C GLN A 139 -11.90 -7.28 -7.66
N LEU A 140 -12.84 -6.33 -7.68
CA LEU A 140 -12.75 -5.14 -6.83
C LEU A 140 -12.87 -5.49 -5.35
N PHE A 141 -12.05 -4.84 -4.55
CA PHE A 141 -12.17 -4.90 -3.10
C PHE A 141 -13.34 -4.02 -2.64
N VAL A 142 -14.20 -4.55 -1.76
CA VAL A 142 -15.40 -3.89 -1.27
C VAL A 142 -15.45 -3.95 0.26
N ASN A 143 -15.74 -2.83 0.91
CA ASN A 143 -16.06 -2.78 2.33
C ASN A 143 -17.11 -1.68 2.62
N TYR A 144 -17.38 -1.42 3.91
CA TYR A 144 -18.35 -0.41 4.34
C TYR A 144 -18.04 1.04 3.90
N GLN A 145 -16.80 1.32 3.50
CA GLN A 145 -16.39 2.65 3.03
C GLN A 145 -16.67 2.85 1.53
N GLY A 146 -16.90 1.76 0.79
CA GLY A 146 -17.13 1.79 -0.65
C GLY A 146 -16.41 0.66 -1.38
N VAL A 147 -16.33 0.82 -2.70
CA VAL A 147 -15.57 -0.01 -3.62
C VAL A 147 -14.22 0.64 -3.88
N ARG A 148 -13.15 -0.11 -3.61
CA ARG A 148 -11.76 0.35 -3.71
C ARG A 148 -11.19 0.02 -5.08
N VAL A 149 -10.54 1.01 -5.69
CA VAL A 149 -9.77 0.88 -6.94
C VAL A 149 -8.28 1.02 -6.61
N GLY A 150 -7.47 0.14 -7.20
CA GLY A 150 -6.03 0.07 -6.92
C GLY A 150 -5.77 -0.32 -5.47
N GLU A 151 -4.72 0.25 -4.89
CA GLU A 151 -4.36 0.07 -3.47
C GLU A 151 -5.05 1.11 -2.57
N GLY A 152 -6.20 1.62 -3.04
CA GLY A 152 -6.91 2.72 -2.40
C GLY A 152 -6.71 4.07 -3.08
N ASP A 153 -6.14 4.11 -4.30
CA ASP A 153 -5.99 5.31 -5.11
C ASP A 153 -7.32 6.03 -5.36
N LEU A 154 -8.42 5.28 -5.45
CA LEU A 154 -9.74 5.81 -5.72
C LEU A 154 -10.80 4.98 -5.00
N TRP A 155 -11.82 5.66 -4.46
CA TRP A 155 -12.98 5.01 -3.83
C TRP A 155 -14.27 5.46 -4.49
N ILE A 156 -15.14 4.50 -4.76
CA ILE A 156 -16.46 4.68 -5.34
C ILE A 156 -17.48 4.31 -4.28
N GLY A 157 -18.53 5.11 -4.13
CA GLY A 157 -19.60 4.84 -3.19
C GLY A 157 -20.88 5.57 -3.56
N GLU A 158 -21.93 5.29 -2.83
CA GLU A 158 -23.21 5.97 -2.96
C GLU A 158 -23.37 6.99 -1.82
N ARG A 159 -23.58 8.27 -2.17
CA ARG A 159 -23.90 9.32 -1.20
C ARG A 159 -25.15 10.05 -1.68
N SER A 160 -26.13 10.24 -0.79
CA SER A 160 -27.39 10.92 -1.11
C SER A 160 -28.04 10.40 -2.40
N HIS A 161 -28.11 9.07 -2.56
CA HIS A 161 -28.64 8.38 -3.74
C HIS A 161 -27.88 8.61 -5.05
N LYS A 162 -26.66 9.15 -4.98
CA LYS A 162 -25.77 9.30 -6.13
C LYS A 162 -24.55 8.40 -5.99
N LEU A 163 -24.47 7.40 -6.87
CA LEU A 163 -23.26 6.64 -7.11
C LEU A 163 -22.19 7.54 -7.76
N GLY A 164 -20.99 7.54 -7.19
CA GLY A 164 -19.90 8.33 -7.75
C GLY A 164 -18.56 8.07 -7.08
N VAL A 165 -17.50 8.66 -7.65
CA VAL A 165 -16.19 8.71 -6.98
C VAL A 165 -16.33 9.61 -5.77
N ILE A 166 -16.04 9.08 -4.58
CA ILE A 166 -16.18 9.78 -3.29
C ILE A 166 -14.83 10.26 -2.75
N SER A 167 -13.74 9.63 -3.16
CA SER A 167 -12.39 10.09 -2.85
C SER A 167 -11.36 9.63 -3.86
N VAL A 168 -10.33 10.46 -4.05
CA VAL A 168 -9.09 10.12 -4.76
C VAL A 168 -7.90 10.38 -3.85
N ASN A 169 -7.01 9.40 -3.76
CA ASN A 169 -5.82 9.41 -2.94
C ASN A 169 -4.61 9.54 -3.88
N VAL A 170 -4.03 10.73 -3.93
CA VAL A 170 -2.83 11.00 -4.72
C VAL A 170 -1.62 10.72 -3.83
N ILE A 171 -1.03 9.55 -4.05
CA ILE A 171 0.27 9.19 -3.51
C ILE A 171 1.32 9.99 -4.27
N ASN A 172 2.11 10.81 -3.57
CA ASN A 172 3.31 11.37 -4.20
C ASN A 172 4.26 10.22 -4.47
N ASN A 173 4.61 10.04 -5.74
CA ASN A 173 5.63 9.08 -6.12
C ASN A 173 6.97 9.82 -6.32
N PRO A 174 7.90 9.75 -5.34
CA PRO A 174 9.20 10.43 -5.45
C PRO A 174 10.10 9.79 -6.52
N TYR A 175 9.69 8.68 -7.12
CA TYR A 175 10.47 7.87 -8.04
C TYR A 175 10.01 7.98 -9.51
N GLU A 176 9.04 8.86 -9.81
CA GLU A 176 8.53 9.06 -11.18
C GLU A 176 9.65 9.43 -12.17
N ALA A 177 10.60 10.26 -11.73
CA ALA A 177 11.74 10.63 -12.56
C ALA A 177 12.61 9.44 -12.95
N ALA A 178 12.56 8.33 -12.20
CA ALA A 178 13.23 7.07 -12.50
C ALA A 178 12.36 6.08 -13.28
N GLY A 179 11.16 6.49 -13.71
CA GLY A 179 10.20 5.64 -14.42
C GLY A 179 9.52 4.59 -13.54
N ILE A 180 9.70 4.64 -12.21
CA ILE A 180 8.98 3.77 -11.29
C ILE A 180 7.55 4.27 -11.17
N GLN A 181 6.58 3.43 -11.49
CA GLN A 181 5.16 3.79 -11.47
C GLN A 181 4.53 3.62 -10.09
N ASN A 182 4.93 2.56 -9.37
CA ASN A 182 4.42 2.24 -8.05
C ASN A 182 5.53 2.36 -7.00
N PRO A 183 5.52 3.40 -6.14
CA PRO A 183 6.55 3.59 -5.13
C PRO A 183 6.57 2.45 -4.10
N VAL A 184 5.41 1.87 -3.77
CA VAL A 184 5.30 0.78 -2.78
C VAL A 184 6.07 -0.45 -3.23
N VAL A 185 5.99 -0.79 -4.53
CA VAL A 185 6.72 -1.95 -5.09
C VAL A 185 8.24 -1.72 -5.00
N PHE A 186 8.71 -0.52 -5.31
CA PHE A 186 10.13 -0.18 -5.16
C PHE A 186 10.57 -0.28 -3.69
N GLU A 187 9.86 0.37 -2.77
CA GLU A 187 10.24 0.41 -1.35
C GLU A 187 10.25 -0.99 -0.74
N HIS A 188 9.25 -1.81 -1.06
CA HIS A 188 9.18 -3.21 -0.66
C HIS A 188 10.38 -4.02 -1.20
N ASN A 189 10.67 -3.94 -2.49
CA ASN A 189 11.76 -4.69 -3.11
C ASN A 189 13.14 -4.21 -2.61
N PHE A 190 13.31 -2.91 -2.37
CA PHE A 190 14.50 -2.36 -1.75
C PHE A 190 14.70 -2.92 -0.33
N SER A 191 13.64 -2.95 0.49
CA SER A 191 13.68 -3.53 1.84
C SER A 191 13.98 -5.03 1.82
N LEU A 192 13.37 -5.79 0.89
CA LEU A 192 13.66 -7.22 0.71
C LEU A 192 15.11 -7.45 0.30
N LEU A 193 15.65 -6.63 -0.60
CA LEU A 193 17.05 -6.73 -1.03
C LEU A 193 17.99 -6.50 0.15
N GLN A 194 17.75 -5.45 0.96
CA GLN A 194 18.53 -5.21 2.17
C GLN A 194 18.46 -6.40 3.13
N LYS A 195 17.26 -6.95 3.37
CA LYS A 195 17.06 -8.14 4.22
C LYS A 195 17.83 -9.34 3.71
N TYR A 196 17.68 -9.71 2.44
CA TYR A 196 18.31 -10.90 1.87
C TYR A 196 19.83 -10.78 1.82
N VAL A 197 20.36 -9.58 1.52
CA VAL A 197 21.80 -9.35 1.55
C VAL A 197 22.35 -9.41 2.98
N LYS A 198 21.62 -8.90 3.97
CA LYS A 198 21.99 -8.99 5.40
C LYS A 198 21.99 -10.43 5.90
N GLU A 199 21.00 -11.23 5.50
CA GLU A 199 20.85 -12.65 5.88
C GLU A 199 21.71 -13.60 5.04
N GLY A 200 22.41 -13.10 4.01
CA GLY A 200 23.23 -13.93 3.12
C GLY A 200 22.42 -14.81 2.15
N LYS A 201 21.13 -14.49 1.94
CA LYS A 201 20.18 -15.19 1.08
C LYS A 201 20.39 -14.86 -0.40
N LYS A 202 21.37 -15.55 -1.00
CA LYS A 202 21.84 -15.27 -2.38
C LYS A 202 20.76 -15.53 -3.42
N SER A 203 19.98 -16.60 -3.28
CA SER A 203 18.94 -16.99 -4.23
C SER A 203 17.79 -15.98 -4.26
N GLU A 204 17.37 -15.49 -3.10
CA GLU A 204 16.31 -14.51 -2.95
C GLU A 204 16.77 -13.13 -3.41
N ALA A 205 18.02 -12.74 -3.12
CA ALA A 205 18.61 -11.55 -3.69
C ALA A 205 18.67 -11.61 -5.23
N ALA A 206 18.95 -12.79 -5.80
CA ALA A 206 19.00 -12.99 -7.25
C ALA A 206 17.65 -12.76 -7.95
N GLN A 207 16.53 -12.98 -7.27
CA GLN A 207 15.17 -12.74 -7.78
C GLN A 207 14.84 -11.24 -7.90
N LEU A 208 15.55 -10.39 -7.15
CA LEU A 208 15.38 -8.93 -7.17
C LEU A 208 16.30 -8.25 -8.20
N MET A 209 17.00 -9.02 -9.03
CA MET A 209 17.81 -8.51 -10.14
C MET A 209 16.98 -8.52 -11.43
N VAL A 210 17.16 -7.49 -12.24
CA VAL A 210 16.65 -7.40 -13.61
C VAL A 210 17.75 -7.91 -14.54
N TYR A 211 17.47 -8.99 -15.27
CA TYR A 211 18.42 -9.59 -16.20
C TYR A 211 18.16 -9.13 -17.65
N PRO A 212 19.22 -8.91 -18.47
CA PRO A 212 20.64 -9.02 -18.13
C PRO A 212 21.11 -7.90 -17.17
N LEU A 213 21.76 -8.30 -16.07
CA LEU A 213 22.26 -7.41 -15.03
C LEU A 213 23.64 -6.88 -15.46
N LYS A 214 23.80 -5.56 -15.46
CA LYS A 214 25.08 -4.91 -15.79
C LYS A 214 25.97 -4.80 -14.56
N VAL A 215 27.20 -5.30 -14.66
CA VAL A 215 28.22 -5.16 -13.62
C VAL A 215 29.38 -4.37 -14.19
N ASN A 216 29.59 -3.16 -13.68
CA ASN A 216 30.65 -2.27 -14.12
C ASN A 216 31.84 -2.36 -13.15
N SER A 217 33.02 -2.60 -13.71
CA SER A 217 34.26 -2.73 -12.95
C SER A 217 35.44 -2.26 -13.81
N ASN A 218 36.28 -1.37 -13.28
CA ASN A 218 37.47 -0.85 -13.97
C ASN A 218 37.20 -0.32 -15.39
N GLY A 219 36.10 0.42 -15.57
CA GLY A 219 35.71 0.99 -16.87
C GLY A 219 35.16 -0.03 -17.88
N LYS A 220 35.01 -1.31 -17.51
CA LYS A 220 34.41 -2.35 -18.33
C LYS A 220 33.04 -2.75 -17.80
N THR A 221 32.10 -3.01 -18.70
CA THR A 221 30.76 -3.54 -18.37
C THR A 221 30.72 -5.02 -18.71
N MET A 222 30.31 -5.83 -17.74
CA MET A 222 29.99 -7.25 -17.92
C MET A 222 28.49 -7.45 -17.76
N GLU A 223 27.90 -8.34 -18.54
CA GLU A 223 26.50 -8.71 -18.38
C GLU A 223 26.37 -10.08 -17.72
N ILE A 224 25.57 -10.14 -16.67
CA ILE A 224 25.13 -11.37 -16.03
C ILE A 224 23.75 -11.68 -16.59
N LYS A 225 23.60 -12.79 -17.32
CA LYS A 225 22.38 -13.07 -18.09
C LYS A 225 21.28 -13.75 -17.28
N THR A 226 21.64 -14.45 -16.21
CA THR A 226 20.70 -15.29 -15.46
C THR A 226 20.92 -15.19 -13.96
N ALA A 227 19.89 -15.54 -13.18
CA ALA A 227 19.99 -15.68 -11.73
C ALA A 227 21.05 -16.71 -11.31
N LYS A 228 21.18 -17.81 -12.05
CA LYS A 228 22.21 -18.82 -11.79
C LYS A 228 23.61 -18.24 -11.93
N ASP A 229 23.86 -17.45 -12.98
CA ASP A 229 25.15 -16.79 -13.20
C ASP A 229 25.47 -15.76 -12.12
N PHE A 230 24.46 -15.02 -11.66
CA PHE A 230 24.60 -14.06 -10.56
C PHE A 230 24.95 -14.78 -9.25
N ILE A 231 24.25 -15.86 -8.89
CA ILE A 231 24.52 -16.63 -7.68
C ILE A 231 25.94 -17.21 -7.70
N ALA A 232 26.37 -17.78 -8.83
CA ALA A 232 27.72 -18.33 -8.99
C ALA A 232 28.82 -17.26 -8.84
N LYS A 233 28.53 -16.00 -9.17
CA LYS A 233 29.47 -14.86 -9.07
C LYS A 233 29.14 -13.91 -7.91
N TYR A 234 28.24 -14.30 -7.01
CA TYR A 234 27.61 -13.39 -6.05
C TYR A 234 28.65 -12.66 -5.21
N ASP A 235 29.62 -13.36 -4.63
CA ASP A 235 30.60 -12.74 -3.75
C ASP A 235 31.62 -11.85 -4.48
N LYS A 236 31.77 -12.05 -5.80
CA LYS A 236 32.58 -11.16 -6.67
C LYS A 236 31.84 -9.89 -7.06
N ILE A 237 30.50 -9.93 -7.11
CA ILE A 237 29.64 -8.81 -7.51
C ILE A 237 29.17 -8.02 -6.28
N MET A 238 28.61 -8.72 -5.28
CA MET A 238 28.18 -8.16 -4.00
C MET A 238 29.37 -8.10 -3.04
N THR A 239 30.35 -7.27 -3.38
CA THR A 239 31.55 -7.03 -2.56
C THR A 239 31.17 -6.42 -1.20
N ALA A 240 32.10 -6.44 -0.24
CA ALA A 240 31.88 -5.80 1.07
C ALA A 240 31.47 -4.32 0.95
N LYS A 241 32.06 -3.59 -0.02
CA LYS A 241 31.71 -2.20 -0.33
C LYS A 241 30.27 -2.06 -0.82
N VAL A 242 29.85 -2.88 -1.79
CA VAL A 242 28.48 -2.87 -2.34
C VAL A 242 27.46 -3.23 -1.26
N LYS A 243 27.71 -4.30 -0.49
CA LYS A 243 26.85 -4.72 0.64
C LYS A 243 26.72 -3.61 1.68
N LYS A 244 27.83 -2.98 2.08
CA LYS A 244 27.82 -1.86 3.03
C LYS A 244 27.03 -0.67 2.50
N ALA A 245 27.20 -0.31 1.24
CA ALA A 245 26.51 0.80 0.60
C ALA A 245 24.98 0.58 0.54
N LEU A 246 24.56 -0.63 0.16
CA LEU A 246 23.14 -1.03 0.16
C LEU A 246 22.54 -0.99 1.57
N LEU A 247 23.21 -1.58 2.57
CA LEU A 247 22.68 -1.69 3.93
C LEU A 247 22.66 -0.36 4.69
N ALA A 248 23.52 0.60 4.32
CA ALA A 248 23.54 1.94 4.91
C ALA A 248 22.53 2.91 4.26
N GLN A 249 22.04 2.60 3.06
CA GLN A 249 21.13 3.47 2.32
C GLN A 249 19.75 3.52 2.97
N LYS A 250 19.25 4.73 3.24
CA LYS A 250 17.85 4.95 3.63
C LYS A 250 16.98 5.18 2.40
N VAL A 251 15.77 4.62 2.42
CA VAL A 251 14.84 4.64 1.28
C VAL A 251 14.37 6.06 0.90
N ASP A 252 14.28 6.95 1.89
CA ASP A 252 13.91 8.37 1.74
C ASP A 252 15.08 9.28 1.31
N LYS A 253 16.29 8.72 1.16
CA LYS A 253 17.53 9.42 0.80
C LYS A 253 18.24 8.83 -0.41
N VAL A 254 17.51 8.13 -1.28
CA VAL A 254 18.07 7.60 -2.54
C VAL A 254 18.23 8.70 -3.58
N GLY A 255 19.17 8.52 -4.51
CA GLY A 255 19.28 9.41 -5.66
C GLY A 255 18.28 9.00 -6.73
N VAL A 256 17.46 9.92 -7.24
CA VAL A 256 16.46 9.64 -8.28
C VAL A 256 16.76 10.46 -9.52
N ASN A 257 16.88 9.82 -10.68
CA ASN A 257 16.95 10.49 -11.98
C ASN A 257 16.45 9.55 -13.10
N TRP A 258 16.44 10.05 -14.34
CA TRP A 258 15.96 9.33 -15.52
C TRP A 258 16.62 7.97 -15.79
N LYS A 259 17.81 7.69 -15.24
CA LYS A 259 18.45 6.39 -15.38
C LYS A 259 17.90 5.35 -14.40
N GLY A 260 17.31 5.78 -13.30
CA GLY A 260 16.86 4.90 -12.22
C GLY A 260 17.11 5.49 -10.84
N ILE A 261 16.97 4.63 -9.83
CA ILE A 261 17.22 4.94 -8.44
C ILE A 261 18.62 4.48 -8.05
N SER A 262 19.46 5.43 -7.67
CA SER A 262 20.83 5.24 -7.20
C SER A 262 20.85 4.91 -5.71
N ILE A 263 21.51 3.81 -5.37
CA ILE A 263 21.69 3.31 -4.01
C ILE A 263 23.16 3.36 -3.64
N GLY A 264 23.47 3.93 -2.48
CA GLY A 264 24.82 3.94 -1.94
C GLY A 264 25.80 4.71 -2.83
N ASN A 265 25.42 5.93 -3.23
CA ASN A 265 26.18 6.79 -4.14
C ASN A 265 26.50 6.14 -5.50
N GLY A 266 25.55 5.39 -6.04
CA GLY A 266 25.68 4.73 -7.34
C GLY A 266 26.35 3.37 -7.32
N ALA A 267 26.56 2.76 -6.15
CA ALA A 267 27.02 1.38 -6.05
C ALA A 267 26.01 0.39 -6.66
N LEU A 268 24.71 0.66 -6.55
CA LEU A 268 23.66 -0.09 -7.23
C LEU A 268 22.66 0.86 -7.88
N TRP A 269 22.01 0.37 -8.93
CA TRP A 269 20.90 1.04 -9.60
C TRP A 269 19.69 0.13 -9.69
N MET A 270 18.56 0.62 -9.19
CA MET A 270 17.26 -0.03 -9.31
C MET A 270 16.37 0.73 -10.28
N GLY A 271 15.53 0.00 -11.01
CA GLY A 271 14.64 0.56 -12.02
C GLY A 271 13.46 -0.37 -12.29
N GLN A 272 12.51 0.11 -13.08
CA GLN A 272 11.38 -0.68 -13.54
C GLN A 272 11.65 -1.16 -14.98
N SER A 273 11.48 -2.46 -15.21
CA SER A 273 11.56 -3.10 -16.53
C SER A 273 10.33 -3.97 -16.70
N GLY A 274 9.39 -3.51 -17.56
CA GLY A 274 8.05 -4.10 -17.61
C GLY A 274 7.35 -4.00 -16.24
N GLU A 275 6.92 -5.14 -15.72
CA GLU A 275 6.29 -5.25 -14.40
C GLU A 275 7.31 -5.43 -13.26
N GLN A 276 8.56 -5.72 -13.57
CA GLN A 276 9.58 -6.00 -12.56
C GLN A 276 10.25 -4.70 -12.09
N VAL A 277 10.35 -4.51 -10.77
CA VAL A 277 11.19 -3.47 -10.16
C VAL A 277 12.35 -4.13 -9.44
N GLY A 278 13.58 -3.88 -9.91
CA GLY A 278 14.75 -4.58 -9.39
C GLY A 278 16.07 -3.89 -9.75
N VAL A 279 17.18 -4.49 -9.31
CA VAL A 279 18.54 -4.00 -9.59
C VAL A 279 18.91 -4.36 -11.03
N PHE A 280 19.22 -3.38 -11.86
CA PHE A 280 19.65 -3.59 -13.24
C PHE A 280 21.14 -3.26 -13.46
N ALA A 281 21.78 -2.57 -12.51
CA ALA A 281 23.23 -2.35 -12.56
C ALA A 281 23.90 -2.32 -11.18
N ILE A 282 25.14 -2.81 -11.13
CA ILE A 282 26.02 -2.78 -9.95
C ILE A 282 27.39 -2.23 -10.38
N ASN A 283 27.93 -1.31 -9.59
CA ASN A 283 29.24 -0.68 -9.82
C ASN A 283 30.20 -1.09 -8.69
N LEU A 284 31.35 -1.67 -9.04
CA LEU A 284 32.37 -2.17 -8.10
C LEU A 284 33.39 -1.08 -7.76
#